data_AF-A0A3D4A7Z2-F1
#
_entry.id   AF-A0A3D4A7Z2-F1
#
_cell.length_a   1.000
_cell.length_b   1.000
_cell.length_c   1.000
_cell.angle_alpha   90.00
_cell.angle_beta   90.00
_cell.angle_gamma   90.00
#
_symmetry.space_group_name_H-M   'P 1'
#
loop_
_entity.id
_entity.type
_entity.pdbx_description
1 polymer ?
#
loop_
_entity_poly.entity_id
_entity_poly.type
_entity_poly.pdbx_seq_one_letter_code
_entity_poly.pdbx_strand_id
1 'polypeptide(L)' 'MQPITIKERLEHIAAARKSIPTGITWLCDNMQNEFKHQMGNAPNSEFVIDPNGKVVIARGWSNPSQLRSDLAGLVGEV' A
#
# COMPACT_ATOMS: atom_id res chain seq x y z
N MET A 1 15.15 8.92 7.76
CA MET A 1 16.42 8.53 7.11
C MET A 1 16.08 7.59 5.95
N GLN A 2 16.68 7.77 4.77
CA GLN A 2 16.47 6.82 3.66
C GLN A 2 17.38 5.60 3.84
N PRO A 3 16.87 4.36 3.69
CA PRO A 3 17.71 3.17 3.77
C PRO A 3 18.60 3.05 2.52
N ILE A 4 19.86 2.68 2.70
CA ILE A 4 20.82 2.44 1.61
C ILE A 4 21.04 0.94 1.34
N THR A 5 20.58 0.07 2.25
CA THR A 5 20.57 -1.39 2.05
C THR A 5 19.17 -1.99 2.23
N ILE A 6 18.95 -3.20 1.67
CA ILE A 6 17.70 -3.94 1.89
C ILE A 6 17.52 -4.32 3.36
N LYS A 7 18.62 -4.59 4.08
CA LYS A 7 18.59 -4.91 5.51
C LYS A 7 18.02 -3.75 6.33
N GLU A 8 18.56 -2.54 6.15
CA GLU A 8 18.06 -1.34 6.83
C GLU A 8 16.59 -1.05 6.49
N ARG A 9 16.19 -1.24 5.23
CA ARG A 9 14.79 -1.08 4.81
C ARG A 9 13.88 -2.05 5.56
N LEU A 10 14.26 -3.32 5.67
CA LEU A 10 13.51 -4.32 6.41
C LEU A 10 13.49 -4.04 7.92
N GLU A 11 14.57 -3.50 8.48
CA GLU A 11 14.62 -3.04 9.88
C GLU A 11 13.64 -1.88 10.12
N HIS A 12 13.55 -0.90 9.21
CA HIS A 12 12.53 0.15 9.27
C HIS A 12 11.10 -0.40 9.26
N ILE A 13 10.83 -1.40 8.41
CA ILE A 13 9.51 -2.06 8.36
C ILE A 13 9.23 -2.82 9.67
N ALA A 14 10.23 -3.53 10.22
CA ALA A 14 10.08 -4.22 11.49
C ALA A 14 9.77 -3.25 12.65
N ALA A 15 10.40 -2.08 12.67
CA ALA A 15 10.09 -1.02 13.64
C ALA A 15 8.69 -0.43 13.45
N ALA A 16 8.26 -0.21 12.20
CA ALA A 16 6.92 0.28 11.87
C ALA A 16 5.83 -0.72 12.30
N ARG A 17 6.01 -2.01 12.01
CA ARG A 17 5.08 -3.08 12.40
C ARG A 17 4.90 -3.20 13.91
N LYS A 18 5.94 -2.94 14.70
CA LYS A 18 5.84 -2.91 16.17
C LYS A 18 5.00 -1.72 16.67
N SER A 19 5.04 -0.61 15.96
CA SER A 19 4.37 0.63 16.34
C SER A 19 2.93 0.71 15.82
N ILE A 20 2.61 -0.01 14.74
CA ILE A 20 1.30 -0.03 14.10
C ILE A 20 0.80 -1.48 14.11
N PRO A 21 0.11 -1.92 15.19
CA PRO A 21 -0.36 -3.29 15.30
C PRO A 21 -1.54 -3.51 14.37
N THR A 22 -1.26 -4.05 13.18
CA THR A 22 -2.26 -4.39 12.16
C THR A 22 -2.26 -5.88 11.86
N GLY A 23 -3.42 -6.44 11.54
CA GLY A 23 -3.53 -7.79 10.99
C GLY A 23 -3.25 -7.91 9.49
N ILE A 24 -2.93 -6.80 8.81
CA ILE A 24 -2.72 -6.79 7.35
C ILE A 24 -1.31 -7.27 6.97
N THR A 25 -1.18 -7.79 5.75
CA THR A 25 0.11 -8.13 5.14
C THR A 25 0.87 -6.86 4.78
N TRP A 26 2.14 -6.80 5.17
CA TRP A 26 3.05 -5.71 4.81
C TRP A 26 3.90 -6.14 3.61
N LEU A 27 3.96 -5.28 2.59
CA LEU A 27 4.83 -5.47 1.44
C LEU A 27 5.97 -4.45 1.49
N CYS A 28 7.16 -4.91 1.09
CA CYS A 28 8.35 -4.08 0.96
C CYS A 28 8.77 -4.10 -0.50
N ASP A 29 8.91 -2.93 -1.11
CA ASP A 29 9.49 -2.83 -2.44
C ASP A 29 10.99 -3.16 -2.41
N ASN A 30 11.56 -3.52 -3.55
CA ASN A 30 13.01 -3.73 -3.71
C ASN A 30 13.78 -2.39 -3.67
N MET A 31 15.11 -2.45 -3.58
CA MET A 31 15.93 -1.23 -3.44
C MET A 31 15.81 -0.26 -4.62
N GLN A 32 15.38 -0.76 -5.78
CA GLN A 32 15.14 0.00 -7.01
C GLN A 32 13.77 0.69 -7.01
N ASN A 33 12.90 0.39 -6.06
CA ASN A 33 11.52 0.89 -5.96
C ASN A 33 10.71 0.63 -7.23
N GLU A 34 10.94 -0.49 -7.90
CA GLU A 34 10.32 -0.79 -9.20
C GLU A 34 8.80 -0.84 -9.08
N PHE A 35 8.24 -1.46 -8.04
CA PHE A 35 6.79 -1.51 -7.85
C PHE A 35 6.21 -0.11 -7.68
N LYS A 36 6.80 0.73 -6.81
CA LYS A 36 6.40 2.12 -6.63
C LYS A 36 6.40 2.88 -7.95
N HIS A 37 7.44 2.73 -8.76
CA HIS A 37 7.57 3.42 -10.04
C HIS A 37 6.51 2.96 -11.05
N GLN A 38 6.24 1.65 -11.14
CA GLN A 38 5.19 1.12 -12.01
C GLN A 38 3.77 1.53 -11.56
N MET A 39 3.57 1.73 -10.26
CA MET A 39 2.30 2.17 -9.67
C MET A 39 2.14 3.71 -9.62
N GLY A 40 2.82 4.45 -10.51
CA GLY A 40 2.64 5.90 -10.66
C GLY A 40 3.47 6.77 -9.70
N ASN A 41 4.37 6.19 -8.91
CA ASN A 41 5.39 6.87 -8.12
C ASN A 41 4.91 7.85 -7.03
N ALA A 42 3.62 7.83 -6.69
CA ALA A 42 3.07 8.59 -5.58
C ALA A 42 3.57 8.05 -4.22
N PRO A 43 3.78 8.91 -3.21
CA PRO A 43 4.33 8.51 -1.92
C PRO A 43 3.35 7.75 -1.01
N ASN A 44 2.05 7.94 -1.23
CA ASN A 44 0.97 7.38 -0.40
C ASN A 44 -0.26 7.06 -1.27
N SER A 45 -0.03 6.48 -2.44
CA SER A 45 -1.12 6.06 -3.33
C SER A 45 -1.88 4.87 -2.76
N GLU A 46 -3.13 4.74 -3.22
CA GLU A 46 -4.06 3.71 -2.80
C GLU A 46 -4.72 3.08 -4.02
N PHE A 47 -4.78 1.75 -4.03
CA PHE A 47 -5.32 0.98 -5.15
C PHE A 47 -6.29 -0.07 -4.64
N VAL A 48 -7.36 -0.30 -5.39
CA VAL A 48 -8.24 -1.46 -5.21
C VAL A 48 -8.11 -2.33 -6.44
N ILE A 49 -7.81 -3.61 -6.20
CA ILE A 49 -7.58 -4.62 -7.23
C ILE A 49 -8.72 -5.64 -7.14
N ASP A 50 -9.37 -5.93 -8.26
CA ASP A 50 -10.42 -6.94 -8.33
C ASP A 50 -9.86 -8.38 -8.34
N PRO A 51 -10.71 -9.42 -8.22
CA PRO A 51 -10.26 -10.81 -8.25
C PRO A 51 -9.58 -11.26 -9.56
N ASN A 52 -9.75 -10.52 -10.66
CA ASN A 52 -9.08 -10.78 -11.94
C ASN A 52 -7.72 -10.07 -12.05
N GLY A 53 -7.28 -9.36 -11.00
CA GLY A 53 -6.04 -8.62 -10.98
C GLY A 53 -6.12 -7.24 -11.63
N LYS A 54 -7.33 -6.72 -11.90
CA LYS A 54 -7.51 -5.40 -12.50
C LYS A 54 -7.57 -4.33 -11.43
N VAL A 55 -6.83 -3.23 -11.63
CA VAL A 55 -7.00 -2.01 -10.84
C VAL A 55 -8.34 -1.38 -11.18
N VAL A 56 -9.29 -1.41 -10.24
CA VAL A 56 -10.62 -0.82 -10.40
C VAL A 56 -10.71 0.58 -9.80
N ILE A 57 -9.83 0.90 -8.84
CA ILE A 57 -9.69 2.23 -8.24
C ILE A 57 -8.20 2.52 -8.06
N ALA A 58 -7.79 3.75 -8.42
CA ALA A 58 -6.45 4.27 -8.20
C ALA A 58 -6.55 5.70 -7.66
N ARG A 59 -5.83 6.00 -6.57
CA ARG A 59 -5.75 7.34 -5.99
C ARG A 59 -4.29 7.72 -5.74
N GLY A 60 -3.95 8.97 -6.04
CA GLY A 60 -2.62 9.53 -5.78
C GLY A 60 -2.33 9.77 -4.30
N TRP A 61 -3.37 9.78 -3.46
CA TRP A 61 -3.27 9.91 -2.01
C TRP A 61 -4.38 9.12 -1.33
N SER A 62 -4.06 8.39 -0.27
CA SER A 62 -5.05 7.56 0.44
C SER A 62 -6.16 8.40 1.06
N ASN A 63 -7.39 7.89 0.98
CA ASN A 63 -8.57 8.50 1.61
C ASN A 63 -9.44 7.39 2.23
N PRO A 64 -9.31 7.15 3.55
CA PRO A 64 -10.01 6.04 4.20
C PRO A 64 -11.54 6.10 4.12
N SER A 65 -12.12 7.31 4.18
CA SER A 65 -13.58 7.48 4.08
C SER A 65 -14.07 7.13 2.67
N GLN A 66 -13.38 7.60 1.65
CA GLN A 66 -13.72 7.25 0.26
C GLN A 66 -13.46 5.77 -0.01
N LEU A 67 -12.37 5.18 0.50
CA LEU A 67 -12.10 3.76 0.36
C LEU A 67 -13.26 2.93 0.91
N ARG A 68 -13.80 3.29 2.08
CA ARG A 68 -14.95 2.58 2.66
C ARG A 68 -16.19 2.65 1.77
N SER A 69 -16.54 3.82 1.25
CA SER A 69 -17.67 3.99 0.35
C SER A 69 -17.50 3.21 -0.96
N ASP A 70 -16.27 3.22 -1.50
CA ASP A 70 -15.96 2.51 -2.73
C ASP A 70 -16.03 0.99 -2.56
N LEU A 71 -15.51 0.48 -1.44
CA LEU A 71 -15.63 -0.94 -1.11
C LEU A 71 -17.10 -1.33 -0.94
N ALA A 72 -17.91 -0.51 -0.25
CA ALA A 72 -19.34 -0.75 -0.12
C ALA A 72 -20.05 -0.82 -1.48
N GLY A 73 -19.67 0.04 -2.43
CA GLY A 73 -20.21 0.01 -3.79
C GLY A 73 -19.76 -1.20 -4.63
N LEU A 74 -18.57 -1.75 -4.36
CA LEU A 74 -18.01 -2.88 -5.11
C LEU A 74 -18.42 -4.25 -4.56
N VAL A 75 -18.46 -4.41 -3.24
CA VAL A 75 -18.69 -5.71 -2.58
C VAL A 75 -19.90 -5.75 -1.64
N GLY A 76 -20.65 -4.64 -1.54
CA GLY A 76 -21.76 -4.49 -0.61
C GLY A 76 -21.34 -3.88 0.73
N GLU A 77 -22.32 -3.36 1.48
CA GLU A 77 -22.09 -2.86 2.83
C GLU A 77 -21.62 -3.98 3.78
N VAL A 78 -20.71 -3.62 4.70
CA VAL A 78 -20.15 -4.52 5.73
C VAL A 78 -20.65 -4.11 7.10
#